data_AF-S4NWU9-F1
#
_entry.id   AF-S4NWU9-F1
#
_cell.length_a   1.000
_cell.length_b   1.000
_cell.length_c   1.000
_cell.angle_alpha   90.00
_cell.angle_beta   90.00
_cell.angle_gamma   90.00
#
_symmetry.space_group_name_H-M   'P 1'
#
loop_
_entity.id
_entity.type
_entity.pdbx_description
1 polymer ?
#
loop_
_entity_poly.entity_id
_entity_poly.type
_entity_poly.pdbx_seq_one_letter_code
_entity_poly.pdbx_strand_id
1 'polypeptide(L)'
;MYYFTARMLLFKRRLIHTVADRFLFKIPGWASLLEGLCVIPGTVQTCAGVLRAGNPLAISPGGVYEAQFGDHYYRLNWKTRVGFAKVALEAKVPVVPMFTQNVREAFRTVGWLRGICLRIYAATRVPLAPV
;
A
#
# COMPACT_ATOMS: atom_id res chain seq x y z
N MET A 1 10.99 -1.69 5.42
CA MET A 1 9.71 -1.68 6.15
C MET A 1 9.76 -2.50 7.43
N TYR A 2 10.09 -3.80 7.39
CA TYR A 2 10.07 -4.66 8.59
C TYR A 2 10.83 -4.09 9.80
N TYR A 3 12.09 -3.69 9.63
CA TYR A 3 12.87 -3.07 10.70
C TYR A 3 12.28 -1.75 11.22
N PHE A 4 11.69 -0.94 10.34
CA PHE A 4 11.04 0.31 10.74
C PHE A 4 9.78 0.06 11.55
N THR A 5 8.91 -0.85 11.09
CA THR A 5 7.69 -1.25 11.82
C THR A 5 8.05 -1.88 13.16
N ALA A 6 9.03 -2.79 13.19
CA ALA A 6 9.51 -3.40 14.43
C ALA A 6 10.05 -2.34 15.40
N ARG A 7 10.85 -1.37 14.91
CA ARG A 7 11.38 -0.29 15.74
C ARG A 7 10.27 0.61 16.30
N MET A 8 9.27 0.95 15.49
CA MET A 8 8.11 1.75 15.92
C MET A 8 7.29 1.01 17.00
N LEU A 9 7.10 -0.30 16.83
CA LEU A 9 6.40 -1.12 17.81
C LEU A 9 7.20 -1.26 19.12
N LEU A 10 8.48 -1.64 19.04
CA LEU A 10 9.30 -1.96 20.21
C LEU A 10 9.69 -0.71 21.01
N PHE A 11 10.10 0.37 20.35
CA PHE A 11 10.68 1.54 21.02
C PHE A 11 9.70 2.71 21.16
N LYS A 12 8.68 2.79 20.30
CA LYS A 12 7.68 3.86 20.37
C LYS A 12 6.31 3.37 20.81
N ARG A 13 6.11 2.05 20.96
CA ARG A 13 4.81 1.43 21.30
C ARG A 13 3.70 1.86 20.33
N ARG A 14 4.05 2.12 19.07
CA ARG A 14 3.11 2.54 18.03
C ARG A 14 3.11 1.52 16.89
N LEU A 15 1.95 0.94 16.64
CA LEU A 15 1.73 0.03 15.53
C LEU A 15 1.32 0.82 14.28
N ILE A 16 2.02 0.59 13.17
CA ILE A 16 1.77 1.27 11.91
C ILE A 16 0.61 0.58 11.20
N HIS A 17 -0.50 1.30 11.08
CA HIS A 17 -1.64 0.84 10.28
C HIS A 17 -1.26 0.94 8.81
N THR A 18 -1.64 -0.06 8.01
CA THR A 18 -1.26 -0.10 6.60
C THR A 18 -2.50 -0.14 5.72
N VAL A 19 -2.52 0.68 4.67
CA VAL A 19 -3.60 0.62 3.67
C VAL A 19 -3.29 -0.45 2.63
N ALA A 20 -4.22 -1.38 2.46
CA ALA A 20 -4.14 -2.45 1.46
C ALA A 20 -5.27 -2.38 0.45
N ASP A 21 -5.10 -3.06 -0.68
CA ASP A 21 -6.11 -3.11 -1.71
C ASP A 21 -7.35 -3.89 -1.25
N ARG A 22 -8.53 -3.39 -1.61
CA ARG A 22 -9.82 -3.96 -1.24
C ARG A 22 -9.98 -5.41 -1.70
N PHE A 23 -9.28 -5.81 -2.76
CA PHE A 23 -9.28 -7.19 -3.23
C PHE A 23 -8.91 -8.19 -2.13
N LEU A 24 -7.94 -7.87 -1.27
CA LEU A 24 -7.49 -8.78 -0.21
C LEU A 24 -8.59 -9.08 0.82
N PHE A 25 -9.51 -8.14 1.04
CA PHE A 25 -10.64 -8.30 1.96
C PHE A 25 -11.79 -9.12 1.37
N LYS A 26 -11.72 -9.44 0.06
CA LYS A 26 -12.69 -10.33 -0.59
C LYS A 26 -12.27 -11.80 -0.51
N ILE A 27 -11.04 -12.09 -0.09
CA ILE A 27 -10.54 -13.46 0.05
C ILE A 27 -11.03 -14.02 1.40
N PRO A 28 -11.71 -15.18 1.42
CA PRO A 28 -12.17 -15.79 2.66
C PRO A 28 -11.02 -15.98 3.67
N GLY A 29 -11.26 -15.61 4.93
CA GLY A 29 -10.28 -15.68 6.03
C GLY A 29 -9.26 -14.54 6.10
N TRP A 30 -9.04 -13.80 5.00
CA TRP A 30 -8.05 -12.71 4.99
C TRP A 30 -8.49 -11.49 5.77
N ALA A 31 -9.79 -11.17 5.80
CA ALA A 31 -10.27 -10.00 6.53
C ALA A 31 -9.86 -10.02 8.02
N SER A 32 -10.08 -11.14 8.71
CA SER A 32 -9.71 -11.31 10.11
C SER A 32 -8.19 -11.28 10.34
N LEU A 33 -7.42 -11.88 9.43
CA LEU A 33 -5.95 -11.83 9.49
C LEU A 33 -5.44 -10.39 9.33
N LEU A 34 -5.96 -9.67 8.35
CA LEU A 34 -5.59 -8.29 8.04
C LEU A 34 -5.97 -7.34 9.19
N GLU A 35 -7.12 -7.55 9.81
CA GLU A 35 -7.54 -6.80 10.99
C GLU A 35 -6.55 -6.96 12.16
N GLY A 36 -6.11 -8.19 12.45
CA GLY A 36 -5.09 -8.47 13.47
C GLY A 36 -3.72 -7.85 13.16
N LEU A 37 -3.44 -7.56 11.89
CA LEU A 37 -2.22 -6.88 11.43
C LEU A 37 -2.40 -5.36 11.26
N CYS A 38 -3.55 -4.81 11.67
CA CYS A 38 -3.94 -3.41 11.48
C CYS A 38 -3.87 -2.93 10.02
N VAL A 39 -4.25 -3.83 9.10
CA VAL A 39 -4.35 -3.55 7.68
C VAL A 39 -5.78 -3.19 7.32
N ILE A 40 -5.98 -2.04 6.65
CA ILE A 40 -7.31 -1.49 6.37
C ILE A 40 -7.58 -1.31 4.86
N PRO A 41 -8.85 -1.42 4.40
CA PRO A 41 -9.24 -1.28 2.99
C PRO A 41 -9.21 0.18 2.46
N GLY A 42 -8.87 1.15 3.32
CA GLY A 42 -8.43 2.50 2.98
C GLY A 42 -9.43 3.40 2.25
N THR A 43 -10.43 3.92 2.95
CA THR A 43 -11.16 5.14 2.52
C THR A 43 -10.53 6.38 3.15
N VAL A 44 -10.81 7.58 2.60
CA VAL A 44 -10.27 8.82 3.18
C VAL A 44 -10.68 8.96 4.65
N GLN A 45 -11.95 8.68 4.95
CA GLN A 45 -12.55 8.81 6.27
C GLN A 45 -11.97 7.80 7.27
N THR A 46 -11.81 6.53 6.87
CA THR A 46 -11.24 5.49 7.75
C THR A 46 -9.77 5.78 8.04
N CYS A 47 -8.99 6.14 7.02
CA CYS A 47 -7.60 6.55 7.18
C CYS A 47 -7.45 7.79 8.08
N ALA A 48 -8.28 8.81 7.88
CA ALA A 48 -8.26 10.01 8.72
C ALA A 48 -8.71 9.71 10.16
N GLY A 49 -9.63 8.77 10.36
CA GLY A 49 -10.02 8.28 11.69
C GLY A 49 -8.85 7.64 12.44
N VAL A 50 -8.09 6.75 11.77
CA VAL A 50 -6.89 6.13 12.34
C VAL A 50 -5.87 7.18 12.78
N LEU A 51 -5.60 8.18 11.92
CA LEU A 51 -4.66 9.25 12.22
C LEU A 51 -5.14 10.13 13.38
N ARG A 52 -6.42 10.49 13.43
CA ARG A 52 -7.02 11.28 14.54
C ARG A 52 -7.00 10.53 15.87
N ALA A 53 -7.08 9.20 15.84
CA ALA A 53 -6.91 8.36 17.02
C ALA A 53 -5.43 8.27 17.48
N GLY A 54 -4.51 9.02 16.85
CA GLY A 54 -3.10 9.06 17.21
C GLY A 54 -2.27 7.90 16.64
N ASN A 55 -2.84 7.07 15.77
CA ASN A 55 -2.13 5.95 15.17
C ASN A 55 -1.38 6.36 13.89
N PRO A 56 -0.13 5.90 13.70
CA PRO A 56 0.58 6.14 12.45
C PRO A 56 -0.02 5.30 11.32
N LEU A 57 -0.04 5.86 10.12
CA LEU A 57 -0.60 5.24 8.92
C LEU A 57 0.42 5.23 7.79
N ALA A 58 0.63 4.06 7.18
CA ALA A 58 1.43 3.88 5.97
C ALA A 58 0.51 3.74 4.75
N ILE A 59 0.78 4.57 3.72
CA ILE A 59 0.08 4.56 2.44
C ILE A 59 1.12 4.56 1.33
N SER A 60 0.98 3.66 0.36
CA SER A 60 1.70 3.72 -0.91
C SER A 60 0.84 4.46 -1.94
N PRO A 61 1.16 5.72 -2.33
CA PRO A 61 0.28 6.51 -3.21
C PRO A 61 0.03 5.87 -4.57
N GLY A 62 1.05 5.22 -5.14
CA GLY A 62 0.96 4.46 -6.38
C GLY A 62 0.21 3.13 -6.26
N GLY A 63 -0.10 2.68 -5.04
CA GLY A 63 -0.87 1.47 -4.71
C GLY A 63 -0.44 0.23 -5.49
N VAL A 64 -1.39 -0.68 -5.72
CA VAL A 64 -1.18 -1.94 -6.44
C VAL A 64 -0.71 -1.74 -7.89
N TYR A 65 -1.06 -0.62 -8.52
CA TYR A 65 -0.60 -0.32 -9.88
C TYR A 65 0.90 -0.08 -9.91
N GLU A 66 1.41 0.84 -9.10
CA GLU A 66 2.85 1.09 -9.00
C GLU A 66 3.60 -0.11 -8.44
N ALA A 67 2.99 -0.87 -7.51
CA ALA A 67 3.57 -2.10 -6.97
C ALA A 67 3.73 -3.20 -8.03
N GLN A 68 2.90 -3.25 -9.07
CA GLN A 68 3.04 -4.21 -10.18
C GLN A 68 3.88 -3.67 -11.34
N PHE A 69 3.72 -2.39 -11.70
CA PHE A 69 4.24 -1.85 -12.97
C PHE A 69 5.38 -0.83 -12.85
N GLY A 70 5.84 -0.48 -11.66
CA GLY A 70 7.12 0.21 -11.49
C GLY A 70 8.29 -0.53 -12.14
N ASP A 71 9.37 0.20 -12.38
CA ASP A 71 10.60 -0.32 -12.99
C ASP A 71 11.82 0.09 -12.15
N HIS A 72 13.01 -0.31 -12.59
CA HIS A 72 14.28 0.04 -11.95
C HIS A 72 14.66 1.51 -12.11
N TYR A 73 13.91 2.30 -12.89
CA TYR A 73 14.07 3.75 -12.98
C TYR A 73 13.33 4.50 -11.88
N TYR A 74 12.56 3.80 -11.02
CA TYR A 74 11.88 4.35 -9.85
C TYR A 74 10.96 5.55 -10.15
N ARG A 75 10.35 5.57 -11.35
CA ARG A 75 9.38 6.61 -11.73
C ARG A 75 8.10 6.48 -10.90
N LEU A 76 7.60 7.62 -10.39
CA LEU A 76 6.33 7.68 -9.68
C LEU A 76 5.17 7.44 -10.66
N ASN A 77 4.37 6.41 -10.36
CA ASN A 77 3.27 5.92 -11.18
C ASN A 77 1.92 6.10 -10.45
N TRP A 78 1.67 7.29 -9.93
CA TRP A 78 0.47 7.59 -9.13
C TRP A 78 -0.78 7.83 -9.97
N LYS A 79 -0.63 8.09 -11.27
CA LYS A 79 -1.72 8.51 -12.16
C LYS A 79 -2.43 9.75 -11.58
N THR A 80 -3.76 9.68 -11.41
CA THR A 80 -4.60 10.72 -10.82
C THR A 80 -4.87 10.50 -9.32
N ARG A 81 -4.13 9.61 -8.66
CA ARG A 81 -4.39 9.26 -7.25
C ARG A 81 -3.83 10.33 -6.30
N VAL A 82 -4.74 11.04 -5.66
CA VAL A 82 -4.45 12.06 -4.64
C VAL A 82 -5.04 11.72 -3.27
N GLY A 83 -5.44 10.46 -3.06
CA GLY A 83 -6.13 10.02 -1.84
C GLY A 83 -5.32 10.22 -0.56
N PHE A 84 -4.01 9.95 -0.60
CA PHE A 84 -3.13 10.13 0.56
C PHE A 84 -3.06 11.61 0.99
N ALA A 85 -3.05 12.54 0.03
CA ALA A 85 -3.02 13.97 0.30
C ALA A 85 -4.33 14.44 0.94
N LYS A 86 -5.48 13.95 0.45
CA LYS A 86 -6.79 14.19 1.06
C LYS A 86 -6.85 13.70 2.50
N VAL A 87 -6.29 12.51 2.77
CA VAL A 87 -6.20 11.96 4.14
C VAL A 87 -5.36 12.86 5.05
N ALA A 88 -4.21 13.33 4.59
CA ALA A 88 -3.32 14.18 5.37
C ALA A 88 -3.97 15.54 5.70
N LEU A 89 -4.66 16.15 4.72
CA LEU A 89 -5.41 17.40 4.90
C LEU A 89 -6.55 17.23 5.89
N GLU A 90 -7.36 16.17 5.74
CA GLU A 90 -8.50 15.86 6.61
C GLU A 90 -8.05 15.63 8.07
N ALA A 91 -6.98 14.85 8.27
CA ALA A 91 -6.47 14.54 9.59
C ALA A 91 -5.57 15.64 10.19
N LYS A 92 -5.19 16.65 9.40
CA LYS A 92 -4.26 17.74 9.78
C LYS A 92 -2.94 17.22 10.35
N VAL A 93 -2.36 16.20 9.69
CA VAL A 93 -1.09 15.58 10.10
C VAL A 93 0.01 15.78 9.06
N PRO A 94 1.29 15.81 9.45
CA PRO A 94 2.39 15.86 8.49
C PRO A 94 2.54 14.55 7.72
N VAL A 95 3.03 14.64 6.49
CA VAL A 95 3.43 13.48 5.68
C VAL A 95 4.93 13.31 5.79
N VAL A 96 5.38 12.13 6.24
CA VAL A 96 6.80 11.75 6.22
C VAL A 96 7.05 10.88 4.99
N PRO A 97 7.76 11.39 3.96
CA PRO A 97 8.05 10.59 2.78
C PRO A 97 9.01 9.45 3.13
N MET A 98 8.74 8.28 2.56
CA MET A 98 9.60 7.11 2.66
C MET A 98 9.81 6.53 1.27
N PHE A 99 11.06 6.18 0.98
CA PHE A 99 11.45 5.56 -0.27
C PHE A 99 12.08 4.20 0.01
N THR A 100 11.76 3.21 -0.80
CA THR A 100 12.31 1.85 -0.69
C THR A 100 12.93 1.46 -2.02
N GLN A 101 14.23 1.14 -2.00
CA GLN A 101 14.97 0.64 -3.16
C GLN A 101 14.93 -0.88 -3.22
N ASN A 102 15.00 -1.43 -4.44
CA ASN A 102 15.16 -2.85 -4.76
C ASN A 102 14.08 -3.80 -4.24
N VAL A 103 12.98 -3.30 -3.67
CA VAL A 103 11.86 -4.15 -3.18
C VAL A 103 11.30 -5.06 -4.28
N ARG A 104 11.37 -4.62 -5.55
CA ARG A 104 10.96 -5.42 -6.71
C ARG A 104 11.84 -6.62 -6.98
N GLU A 105 13.12 -6.57 -6.63
CA GLU A 105 14.04 -7.68 -6.90
C GLU A 105 13.70 -8.93 -6.09
N ALA A 106 12.97 -8.77 -4.98
CA ALA A 106 12.41 -9.87 -4.21
C ALA A 106 11.32 -10.65 -4.96
N PHE A 107 10.72 -10.05 -5.99
CA PHE A 107 9.65 -10.65 -6.80
C PHE A 107 10.03 -10.54 -8.28
N ARG A 108 10.81 -11.50 -8.77
CA ARG A 108 11.13 -11.60 -10.20
C ARG A 108 9.83 -11.78 -10.97
N THR A 109 9.63 -11.01 -12.04
CA THR A 109 8.46 -11.17 -12.89
C THR A 109 8.87 -11.53 -14.31
N VAL A 110 8.12 -12.42 -14.95
CA VAL A 110 8.38 -12.87 -16.32
C VAL A 110 8.03 -11.75 -17.30
N GLY A 111 9.06 -11.13 -17.88
CA GLY A 111 8.94 -9.87 -18.63
C GLY A 111 7.99 -9.91 -19.84
N TRP A 112 7.92 -11.03 -20.56
CA TRP A 112 7.05 -11.15 -21.75
C TRP A 112 5.56 -11.25 -21.42
N LEU A 113 5.20 -11.71 -20.21
CA LEU A 113 3.80 -11.79 -19.75
C LEU A 113 3.28 -10.46 -19.19
N ARG A 114 4.16 -9.49 -18.95
CA ARG A 114 3.83 -8.20 -18.32
C ARG A 114 2.72 -7.45 -19.08
N GLY A 115 2.75 -7.46 -20.41
CA GLY A 115 1.74 -6.80 -21.24
C GLY A 115 0.35 -7.45 -21.14
N ILE A 116 0.31 -8.78 -21.06
CA ILE A 116 -0.94 -9.54 -20.91
C ILE A 116 -1.53 -9.31 -19.51
N CYS A 117 -0.70 -9.43 -18.47
CA CYS A 117 -1.11 -9.15 -17.09
C CYS A 117 -1.62 -7.71 -16.92
N LEU A 118 -1.04 -6.74 -17.64
CA LEU A 118 -1.51 -5.35 -17.63
C LEU A 118 -2.91 -5.21 -18.23
N ARG A 119 -3.20 -5.88 -19.35
CA ARG A 119 -4.55 -5.89 -19.95
C ARG A 119 -5.56 -6.52 -19.00
N ILE A 120 -5.20 -7.64 -18.38
CA ILE A 120 -6.07 -8.33 -17.41
C ILE A 120 -6.31 -7.43 -16.18
N TYR A 121 -5.26 -6.82 -15.61
CA TYR A 121 -5.41 -5.92 -14.47
C TYR A 121 -6.24 -4.67 -14.83
N ALA A 122 -6.09 -4.12 -16.03
CA ALA A 122 -6.88 -2.97 -16.48
C ALA A 122 -8.37 -3.31 -16.56
N ALA A 123 -8.70 -4.52 -17.03
CA ALA A 123 -10.08 -4.99 -17.18
C ALA A 123 -10.70 -5.46 -15.84
N THR A 124 -9.95 -6.22 -15.04
CA THR A 124 -10.49 -6.96 -13.88
C THR A 124 -10.16 -6.32 -12.53
N ARG A 125 -9.15 -5.43 -12.48
CA ARG A 125 -8.52 -4.90 -11.25
C ARG A 125 -7.94 -5.97 -10.33
N VAL A 126 -7.85 -7.22 -10.77
CA VAL A 126 -7.21 -8.30 -10.01
C VAL A 126 -5.70 -8.17 -10.18
N PRO A 127 -4.93 -8.04 -9.09
CA PRO A 127 -3.48 -7.99 -9.17
C PRO A 127 -2.92 -9.36 -9.55
N LEU A 128 -2.55 -9.51 -10.82
CA LEU A 128 -1.83 -10.67 -11.33
C LEU A 128 -0.46 -10.19 -11.78
N ALA A 129 0.56 -10.53 -11.00
CA ALA A 129 1.94 -10.41 -11.42
C ALA A 129 2.42 -11.79 -11.90
N PRO A 130 3.08 -11.90 -13.06
CA PRO A 130 3.66 -13.16 -13.50
C PRO A 130 4.95 -13.37 -12.71
N VAL A 131 4.85 -13.82 -11.45
CA VAL A 131 5.99 -14.15 -10.59
C VAL A 131 6.59 -15.48 -11.02
#